data_AF-A0A1V6EGN7-F1
#
_entry.id   AF-A0A1V6EGN7-F1
#
_cell.length_a   1.000
_cell.length_b   1.000
_cell.length_c   1.000
_cell.angle_alpha   90.00
_cell.angle_beta   90.00
_cell.angle_gamma   90.00
#
_symmetry.space_group_name_H-M   'P 1'
#
loop_
_entity.id
_entity.type
_entity.pdbx_description
1 polymer ?
#
loop_
_entity_poly.entity_id
_entity_poly.type
_entity_poly.pdbx_seq_one_letter_code
_entity_poly.pdbx_strand_id
1 'polypeptide(L)'
;MADVGITGEDRGKGGKYLVLPPGYKGDVPPGYVVVRPSTYGNWFFFRAFLVNGSTKPGVESVKKHLKIYQLSEAANPPAMKFANASGVPANFVAPGDYSFWNLLNQVIQEEPPGGSDPTTLGLFASIGIVKGQPFAPDERMKKILTDAANIGAVTARTIAFKVRSPEAYFYPNSPWRLPFFGGYKFESAPGVTNMDGYIFYYYFATGVTPAMEMKMVGQGSQYPWSVQDSKGNPFDGGKTYKMRLPPNVPVKDFWSVIVYDNQTRSMVQTDQKAPSVSSQDKSIKTNADGSVDVWFGPKAPPGMESNWVQTIPGKGWFMILRLYGPLEPWFNKTWRPGEIELQP
;
A
#
# COMPACT_ATOMS: atom_id res chain seq x y z
N MET A 1 1.20 -15.50 -6.74
CA MET A 1 1.12 -14.06 -7.07
C MET A 1 1.65 -13.87 -8.48
N ALA A 2 1.09 -12.96 -9.27
CA ALA A 2 1.58 -12.61 -10.60
C ALA A 2 1.34 -11.12 -10.86
N ASP A 3 2.27 -10.48 -11.57
CA ASP A 3 2.09 -9.11 -12.04
C ASP A 3 1.36 -9.11 -13.40
N VAL A 4 0.61 -8.03 -13.65
CA VAL A 4 -0.10 -7.77 -14.91
C VAL A 4 0.29 -6.40 -15.47
N GLY A 5 0.11 -6.20 -16.76
CA GLY A 5 0.46 -4.97 -17.45
C GLY A 5 1.96 -4.86 -17.73
N ILE A 6 2.50 -3.65 -17.65
CA ILE A 6 3.88 -3.32 -18.08
C ILE A 6 4.94 -4.22 -17.43
N THR A 7 4.76 -4.54 -16.14
CA THR A 7 5.70 -5.37 -15.36
C THR A 7 5.32 -6.84 -15.29
N GLY A 8 4.17 -7.22 -15.84
CA GLY A 8 3.70 -8.60 -15.90
C GLY A 8 4.21 -9.37 -17.10
N GLU A 9 3.88 -10.67 -17.16
CA GLU A 9 4.19 -11.51 -18.33
C GLU A 9 3.59 -10.98 -19.64
N ASP A 10 2.44 -10.29 -19.59
CA ASP A 10 1.83 -9.68 -20.76
C ASP A 10 2.58 -8.46 -21.31
N ARG A 11 3.53 -7.89 -20.56
CA ARG A 11 4.37 -6.73 -20.95
C ARG A 11 3.56 -5.54 -21.50
N GLY A 12 2.37 -5.31 -20.95
CA GLY A 12 1.46 -4.24 -21.34
C GLY A 12 0.70 -4.49 -22.66
N LYS A 13 0.86 -5.66 -23.28
CA LYS A 13 0.15 -6.03 -24.52
C LYS A 13 -1.21 -6.69 -24.26
N GLY A 14 -1.52 -6.95 -22.99
CA GLY A 14 -2.70 -7.73 -22.59
C GLY A 14 -2.45 -9.23 -22.69
N GLY A 15 -3.11 -10.00 -21.83
CA GLY A 15 -2.92 -11.44 -21.75
C GLY A 15 -4.10 -12.14 -21.07
N LYS A 16 -4.15 -13.46 -21.21
CA LYS A 16 -5.11 -14.31 -20.49
C LYS A 16 -4.39 -14.94 -19.31
N TYR A 17 -4.84 -14.63 -18.11
CA TYR A 17 -4.31 -15.22 -16.88
C TYR A 17 -5.33 -16.24 -16.35
N LEU A 18 -4.87 -17.45 -16.07
CA LEU A 18 -5.68 -18.52 -15.51
C LEU A 18 -5.28 -18.78 -14.07
N VAL A 19 -6.12 -18.33 -13.13
CA VAL A 19 -5.94 -18.58 -11.70
C VAL A 19 -6.56 -19.93 -11.36
N LEU A 20 -5.75 -20.88 -10.94
CA LEU A 20 -6.19 -22.23 -10.59
C LEU A 20 -6.27 -22.39 -9.07
N PRO A 21 -7.35 -22.99 -8.53
CA PRO A 21 -7.45 -23.18 -7.09
C PRO A 21 -6.35 -24.14 -6.58
N PRO A 22 -5.98 -24.04 -5.29
CA PRO A 22 -5.07 -24.98 -4.65
C PRO A 22 -5.48 -26.44 -4.91
N GLY A 23 -4.50 -27.26 -5.30
CA GLY A 23 -4.73 -28.69 -5.55
C GLY A 23 -5.40 -29.05 -6.88
N TYR A 24 -5.65 -28.10 -7.78
CA TYR A 24 -6.21 -28.40 -9.11
C TYR A 24 -5.32 -29.36 -9.92
N LYS A 25 -5.90 -30.50 -10.35
CA LYS A 25 -5.24 -31.57 -11.15
C LYS A 25 -5.83 -31.77 -12.55
N GLY A 26 -6.80 -30.94 -12.94
CA GLY A 26 -7.41 -31.04 -14.27
C GLY A 26 -6.52 -30.51 -15.38
N ASP A 27 -7.00 -30.63 -16.61
CA ASP A 27 -6.29 -30.15 -17.80
C ASP A 27 -6.21 -28.62 -17.83
N VAL A 28 -5.04 -28.11 -18.18
CA VAL A 28 -4.80 -26.67 -18.34
C VAL A 28 -4.75 -26.36 -19.84
N PRO A 29 -5.73 -25.61 -20.39
CA PRO A 29 -5.72 -25.29 -21.80
C PRO A 29 -4.52 -24.40 -22.17
N PRO A 30 -4.01 -24.49 -23.39
CA PRO A 30 -2.91 -23.64 -23.86
C PRO A 30 -3.35 -22.18 -23.99
N GLY A 31 -2.38 -21.26 -24.03
CA GLY A 31 -2.62 -19.84 -24.28
C GLY A 31 -2.97 -19.01 -23.05
N TYR A 32 -2.73 -19.53 -21.84
CA TYR A 32 -2.88 -18.81 -20.58
C TYR A 32 -1.54 -18.69 -19.84
N VAL A 33 -1.35 -17.57 -19.16
CA VAL A 33 -0.37 -17.44 -18.08
C VAL A 33 -0.99 -18.06 -16.82
N VAL A 34 -0.44 -19.17 -16.35
CA VAL A 34 -1.02 -19.95 -15.26
C VAL A 34 -0.55 -19.42 -13.92
N VAL A 35 -1.49 -19.11 -13.03
CA VAL A 35 -1.23 -18.64 -11.66
C VAL A 35 -1.77 -19.65 -10.67
N ARG A 36 -0.91 -20.10 -9.74
CA ARG A 36 -1.24 -21.13 -8.73
C ARG A 36 -1.08 -20.56 -7.32
N PRO A 37 -2.10 -19.85 -6.80
CA PRO A 37 -2.11 -19.45 -5.40
C PRO A 37 -2.15 -20.67 -4.46
N SER A 38 -1.65 -20.49 -3.24
CA SER A 38 -1.79 -21.45 -2.14
C SER A 38 -3.13 -21.33 -1.40
N THR A 39 -3.91 -20.29 -1.70
CA THR A 39 -5.19 -19.92 -1.07
C THR A 39 -6.33 -19.82 -2.10
N TYR A 40 -7.58 -19.95 -1.64
CA TYR A 40 -8.78 -19.75 -2.46
C TYR A 40 -9.11 -18.27 -2.60
N GLY A 41 -8.97 -17.49 -1.53
CA GLY A 41 -9.12 -16.04 -1.55
C GLY A 41 -7.98 -15.40 -2.34
N ASN A 42 -8.33 -14.66 -3.39
CA ASN A 42 -7.38 -14.00 -4.27
C ASN A 42 -7.79 -12.54 -4.50
N TRP A 43 -6.80 -11.65 -4.52
CA TRP A 43 -6.99 -10.24 -4.84
C TRP A 43 -6.42 -9.94 -6.21
N PHE A 44 -7.24 -9.34 -7.07
CA PHE A 44 -6.83 -8.83 -8.37
C PHE A 44 -7.10 -7.33 -8.42
N PHE A 45 -6.03 -6.55 -8.56
CA PHE A 45 -6.12 -5.11 -8.74
C PHE A 45 -5.10 -4.69 -9.79
N PHE A 46 -5.44 -3.64 -10.52
CA PHE A 46 -4.54 -2.98 -11.45
C PHE A 46 -4.89 -1.49 -11.48
N ARG A 47 -3.98 -0.68 -12.02
CA ARG A 47 -4.16 0.77 -12.14
C ARG A 47 -4.21 1.15 -13.60
N ALA A 48 -5.20 1.94 -13.99
CA ALA A 48 -5.17 2.68 -15.23
C ALA A 48 -4.62 4.09 -14.95
N PHE A 49 -3.67 4.54 -15.76
CA PHE A 49 -3.05 5.85 -15.60
C PHE A 49 -3.91 6.96 -16.22
N LEU A 50 -3.76 8.18 -15.70
CA LEU A 50 -4.39 9.36 -16.30
C LEU A 50 -3.81 9.62 -17.69
N VAL A 51 -4.66 10.01 -18.62
CA VAL A 51 -4.25 10.52 -19.93
C VAL A 51 -4.68 11.97 -20.01
N ASN A 52 -3.70 12.88 -20.11
CA ASN A 52 -3.93 14.33 -20.11
C ASN A 52 -4.79 14.80 -18.92
N GLY A 53 -4.57 14.23 -17.72
CA GLY A 53 -5.31 14.57 -16.50
C GLY A 53 -6.70 13.93 -16.40
N SER A 54 -7.13 13.13 -17.37
CA SER A 54 -8.45 12.48 -17.36
C SER A 54 -8.36 11.00 -17.02
N THR A 55 -9.29 10.54 -16.18
CA THR A 55 -9.51 9.10 -15.90
C THR A 55 -10.32 8.39 -16.99
N LYS A 56 -11.05 9.16 -17.82
CA LYS A 56 -12.02 8.64 -18.80
C LYS A 56 -11.41 7.61 -19.76
N PRO A 57 -10.24 7.85 -20.39
CA PRO A 57 -9.65 6.87 -21.31
C PRO A 57 -9.32 5.54 -20.65
N GLY A 58 -8.84 5.57 -19.40
CA GLY A 58 -8.58 4.36 -18.61
C GLY A 58 -9.85 3.58 -18.32
N VAL A 59 -10.92 4.27 -17.88
CA VAL A 59 -12.22 3.64 -17.60
C VAL A 59 -12.82 3.00 -18.86
N GLU A 60 -12.77 3.69 -20.00
CA GLU A 60 -13.28 3.17 -21.28
C GLU A 60 -12.49 1.95 -21.75
N SER A 61 -11.16 1.99 -21.64
CA SER A 61 -10.30 0.85 -21.98
C SER A 61 -10.63 -0.37 -21.13
N VAL A 62 -10.75 -0.20 -19.81
CA VAL A 62 -11.11 -1.29 -18.89
C VAL A 62 -12.47 -1.88 -19.25
N LYS A 63 -13.49 -1.05 -19.44
CA LYS A 63 -14.84 -1.52 -19.79
C LYS A 63 -14.87 -2.28 -21.12
N LYS A 64 -14.02 -1.91 -22.07
CA LYS A 64 -13.93 -2.53 -23.39
C LYS A 64 -13.17 -3.85 -23.38
N HIS A 65 -12.11 -3.95 -22.57
CA HIS A 65 -11.11 -5.02 -22.72
C HIS A 65 -11.03 -6.00 -21.54
N LEU A 66 -11.37 -5.57 -20.31
CA LEU A 66 -11.31 -6.48 -19.15
C LEU A 66 -12.43 -7.52 -19.23
N LYS A 67 -12.06 -8.79 -19.03
CA LYS A 67 -12.99 -9.91 -18.87
C LYS A 67 -12.53 -10.75 -17.69
N ILE A 68 -13.46 -11.14 -16.83
CA ILE A 68 -13.25 -12.05 -15.70
C ILE A 68 -14.41 -13.04 -15.72
N TYR A 69 -14.11 -14.33 -15.87
CA TYR A 69 -15.10 -15.39 -16.07
C TYR A 69 -14.51 -16.74 -15.63
N GLN A 70 -15.38 -17.74 -15.42
CA GLN A 70 -14.93 -19.09 -15.10
C GLN A 70 -14.35 -19.78 -16.34
N LEU A 71 -13.37 -20.66 -16.16
CA LEU A 71 -12.75 -21.36 -17.30
C LEU A 71 -13.78 -22.13 -18.16
N SER A 72 -14.81 -22.70 -17.52
CA SER A 72 -15.94 -23.39 -18.19
C SER A 72 -16.73 -22.49 -19.14
N GLU A 73 -16.70 -21.17 -18.96
CA GLU A 73 -17.42 -20.18 -19.76
C GLU A 73 -16.54 -19.59 -20.88
N ALA A 74 -15.28 -20.02 -21.03
CA ALA A 74 -14.32 -19.38 -21.93
C ALA A 74 -14.75 -19.31 -23.40
N ALA A 75 -15.57 -20.26 -23.84
CA ALA A 75 -16.14 -20.28 -25.19
C ALA A 75 -17.19 -19.16 -25.41
N ASN A 76 -17.92 -18.78 -24.36
CA ASN A 76 -18.91 -17.70 -24.40
C ASN A 76 -18.95 -16.96 -23.04
N PRO A 77 -17.95 -16.09 -22.76
CA PRO A 77 -17.86 -15.42 -21.47
C PRO A 77 -19.06 -14.53 -21.20
N PRO A 78 -19.60 -14.51 -19.97
CA PRO A 78 -20.70 -13.62 -19.61
C PRO A 78 -20.30 -12.14 -19.73
N ALA A 79 -21.30 -11.28 -19.89
CA ALA A 79 -21.10 -9.84 -19.90
C ALA A 79 -20.58 -9.35 -18.54
N MET A 80 -19.52 -8.53 -18.57
CA MET A 80 -18.95 -7.93 -17.35
C MET A 80 -19.90 -6.94 -16.69
N LYS A 81 -19.99 -7.01 -15.36
CA LYS A 81 -20.67 -6.01 -14.54
C LYS A 81 -19.61 -5.13 -13.87
N PHE A 82 -19.73 -3.82 -14.06
CA PHE A 82 -18.82 -2.84 -13.44
C PHE A 82 -19.58 -2.05 -12.38
N ALA A 83 -19.10 -2.08 -11.15
CA ALA A 83 -19.59 -1.24 -10.06
C ALA A 83 -18.69 -0.02 -9.90
N ASN A 84 -19.29 1.17 -9.73
CA ASN A 84 -18.54 2.37 -9.37
C ASN A 84 -18.59 2.56 -7.85
N ALA A 85 -17.45 2.41 -7.18
CA ALA A 85 -17.31 2.60 -5.74
C ALA A 85 -16.84 4.02 -5.36
N SER A 86 -16.74 4.95 -6.32
CA SER A 86 -16.31 6.33 -6.04
C SER A 86 -17.29 7.04 -5.11
N GLY A 87 -16.78 7.61 -4.02
CA GLY A 87 -17.61 8.33 -3.04
C GLY A 87 -18.45 7.42 -2.12
N VAL A 88 -18.36 6.09 -2.25
CA VAL A 88 -19.00 5.16 -1.32
C VAL A 88 -18.10 5.02 -0.07
N PRO A 89 -18.57 5.40 1.13
CA PRO A 89 -17.79 5.22 2.34
C PRO A 89 -17.49 3.75 2.58
N ALA A 90 -16.24 3.45 2.93
CA ALA A 90 -15.80 2.11 3.26
C ALA A 90 -14.74 2.17 4.38
N ASN A 91 -14.74 1.16 5.23
CA ASN A 91 -13.77 1.01 6.30
C ASN A 91 -12.98 -0.29 6.08
N PHE A 92 -11.69 -0.14 5.78
CA PHE A 92 -10.76 -1.26 5.63
C PHE A 92 -9.74 -1.32 6.78
N VAL A 93 -10.00 -0.60 7.88
CA VAL A 93 -9.18 -0.68 9.09
C VAL A 93 -9.38 -2.05 9.72
N ALA A 94 -8.29 -2.82 9.83
CA ALA A 94 -8.33 -4.07 10.58
C ALA A 94 -8.74 -3.79 12.04
N PRO A 95 -9.64 -4.61 12.62
CA PRO A 95 -10.10 -4.42 13.99
C PRO A 95 -8.96 -4.63 14.98
N GLY A 96 -8.92 -3.78 16.02
CA GLY A 96 -7.99 -3.89 17.16
C GLY A 96 -8.66 -4.36 18.44
N ASP A 97 -9.80 -5.05 18.29
CA ASP A 97 -10.63 -5.59 19.36
C ASP A 97 -10.94 -7.08 19.09
N TYR A 98 -11.84 -7.66 19.90
CA TYR A 98 -12.20 -9.07 19.79
C TYR A 98 -12.65 -9.51 18.38
N SER A 99 -13.25 -8.61 17.59
CA SER A 99 -13.73 -8.94 16.23
C SER A 99 -12.60 -9.36 15.28
N PHE A 100 -11.34 -9.02 15.59
CA PHE A 100 -10.16 -9.55 14.90
C PHE A 100 -10.13 -11.08 14.89
N TRP A 101 -10.47 -11.74 15.99
CA TRP A 101 -10.41 -13.19 16.09
C TRP A 101 -11.52 -13.87 15.30
N ASN A 102 -12.69 -13.23 15.20
CA ASN A 102 -13.77 -13.69 14.33
C ASN A 102 -13.34 -13.60 12.85
N LEU A 103 -12.69 -12.51 12.46
CA LEU A 103 -12.17 -12.33 11.11
C LEU A 103 -11.07 -13.35 10.80
N LEU A 104 -10.13 -13.57 11.72
CA LEU A 104 -9.09 -14.58 11.58
C LEU A 104 -9.71 -15.98 11.45
N ASN A 105 -10.68 -16.32 12.30
CA ASN A 105 -11.39 -17.58 12.19
C ASN A 105 -12.07 -17.73 10.83
N GLN A 106 -12.77 -16.70 10.34
CA GLN A 106 -13.40 -16.70 9.03
C GLN A 106 -12.38 -17.05 7.93
N VAL A 107 -11.21 -16.40 7.92
CA VAL A 107 -10.14 -16.70 6.97
C VAL A 107 -9.69 -18.17 7.07
N ILE A 108 -9.48 -18.70 8.28
CA ILE A 108 -9.09 -20.11 8.47
C ILE A 108 -10.18 -21.08 7.99
N GLN A 109 -11.46 -20.73 8.14
CA GLN A 109 -12.57 -21.55 7.63
C GLN A 109 -12.65 -21.53 6.11
N GLU A 110 -12.45 -20.36 5.49
CA GLU A 110 -12.55 -20.16 4.04
C GLU A 110 -11.35 -20.76 3.29
N GLU A 111 -10.13 -20.69 3.85
CA GLU A 111 -8.89 -21.07 3.18
C GLU A 111 -8.54 -22.56 3.29
N PRO A 112 -7.68 -23.14 2.41
CA PRO A 112 -7.36 -24.56 2.49
C PRO A 112 -6.62 -24.91 3.80
N PRO A 113 -6.66 -26.18 4.26
CA PRO A 113 -6.01 -26.59 5.51
C PRO A 113 -4.51 -26.29 5.58
N GLY A 114 -3.83 -26.23 4.43
CA GLY A 114 -2.41 -25.88 4.30
C GLY A 114 -2.17 -24.46 3.80
N GLY A 115 -3.11 -23.53 3.99
CA GLY A 115 -2.98 -22.14 3.55
C GLY A 115 -1.95 -21.32 4.34
N SER A 116 -1.49 -21.84 5.49
CA SER A 116 -0.43 -21.27 6.33
C SER A 116 0.48 -22.38 6.86
N ASP A 117 1.61 -22.02 7.47
CA ASP A 117 2.55 -22.99 8.02
C ASP A 117 1.98 -23.71 9.27
N PRO A 118 2.39 -24.96 9.55
CA PRO A 118 1.84 -25.75 10.66
C PRO A 118 2.05 -25.11 12.05
N THR A 119 3.14 -24.35 12.24
CA THR A 119 3.43 -23.71 13.53
C THR A 119 2.44 -22.57 13.79
N THR A 120 2.21 -21.71 12.81
CA THR A 120 1.20 -20.65 12.88
C THR A 120 -0.20 -21.22 13.10
N LEU A 121 -0.57 -22.28 12.36
CA LEU A 121 -1.87 -22.94 12.55
C LEU A 121 -2.00 -23.58 13.94
N GLY A 122 -0.92 -24.13 14.49
CA GLY A 122 -0.87 -24.64 15.86
C GLY A 122 -1.11 -23.55 16.92
N LEU A 123 -0.56 -22.34 16.72
CA LEU A 123 -0.83 -21.20 17.59
C LEU A 123 -2.30 -20.78 17.55
N PHE A 124 -2.92 -20.76 16.37
CA PHE A 124 -4.36 -20.47 16.23
C PHE A 124 -5.23 -21.57 16.86
N ALA A 125 -4.87 -22.83 16.67
CA ALA A 125 -5.55 -23.95 17.30
C ALA A 125 -5.49 -23.89 18.83
N SER A 126 -4.39 -23.41 19.41
CA SER A 126 -4.22 -23.28 20.87
C SER A 126 -5.22 -22.34 21.53
N ILE A 127 -5.81 -21.41 20.76
CA ILE A 127 -6.86 -20.48 21.21
C ILE A 127 -8.25 -20.89 20.71
N GLY A 128 -8.39 -22.07 20.09
CA GLY A 128 -9.66 -22.61 19.63
C GLY A 128 -10.04 -22.25 18.19
N ILE A 129 -9.15 -21.64 17.40
CA ILE A 129 -9.38 -21.40 15.97
C ILE A 129 -8.85 -22.60 15.18
N VAL A 130 -9.76 -23.48 14.77
CA VAL A 130 -9.45 -24.72 14.05
C VAL A 130 -10.35 -24.83 12.83
N LYS A 131 -9.76 -25.16 11.66
CA LYS A 131 -10.52 -25.35 10.43
C LYS A 131 -11.56 -26.46 10.59
N GLY A 132 -12.78 -26.20 10.13
CA GLY A 132 -13.92 -27.10 10.22
C GLY A 132 -14.63 -27.10 11.58
N GLN A 133 -14.18 -26.29 12.54
CA GLN A 133 -14.77 -26.20 13.87
C GLN A 133 -15.35 -24.81 14.13
N PRO A 134 -16.46 -24.70 14.88
CA PRO A 134 -16.96 -23.40 15.32
C PRO A 134 -15.97 -22.76 16.30
N PHE A 135 -15.74 -21.46 16.16
CA PHE A 135 -14.97 -20.69 17.13
C PHE A 135 -15.90 -20.14 18.21
N ALA A 136 -15.95 -20.81 19.36
CA ALA A 136 -16.85 -20.49 20.47
C ALA A 136 -16.10 -20.42 21.82
N PRO A 137 -15.19 -19.45 22.00
CA PRO A 137 -14.46 -19.30 23.27
C PRO A 137 -15.40 -18.92 24.42
N ASP A 138 -15.07 -19.40 25.62
CA ASP A 138 -15.77 -19.00 26.85
C ASP A 138 -15.48 -17.53 27.22
N GLU A 139 -16.19 -17.01 28.22
CA GLU A 139 -16.05 -15.61 28.66
C GLU A 139 -14.62 -15.27 29.11
N ARG A 140 -13.92 -16.22 29.73
CA ARG A 140 -12.52 -16.04 30.13
C ARG A 140 -11.63 -15.83 28.92
N MET A 141 -11.75 -16.68 27.91
CA MET A 141 -10.95 -16.61 26.68
C MET A 141 -11.32 -15.38 25.84
N LYS A 142 -12.60 -15.01 25.75
CA LYS A 142 -13.00 -13.75 25.09
C LYS A 142 -12.32 -12.53 25.70
N LYS A 143 -12.23 -12.46 27.03
CA LYS A 143 -11.53 -11.37 27.72
C LYS A 143 -10.04 -11.33 27.35
N ILE A 144 -9.35 -12.48 27.42
CA ILE A 144 -7.94 -12.60 27.04
C ILE A 144 -7.72 -12.15 25.59
N LEU A 145 -8.56 -12.62 24.68
CA LEU A 145 -8.47 -12.31 23.26
C LEU A 145 -8.78 -10.83 22.96
N THR A 146 -9.69 -10.21 23.69
CA THR A 146 -9.94 -8.76 23.60
C THR A 146 -8.70 -7.97 23.96
N ASP A 147 -8.07 -8.29 25.09
CA ASP A 147 -6.83 -7.64 25.54
C ASP A 147 -5.68 -7.91 24.54
N ALA A 148 -5.55 -9.14 24.04
CA ALA A 148 -4.53 -9.54 23.08
C ALA A 148 -4.66 -8.80 21.74
N ALA A 149 -5.87 -8.63 21.21
CA ALA A 149 -6.10 -7.87 19.99
C ALA A 149 -5.70 -6.40 20.16
N ASN A 150 -6.02 -5.80 21.31
CA ASN A 150 -5.64 -4.43 21.62
C ASN A 150 -4.12 -4.26 21.69
N ILE A 151 -3.45 -5.15 22.44
CA ILE A 151 -1.99 -5.17 22.57
C ILE A 151 -1.33 -5.38 21.20
N GLY A 152 -1.84 -6.31 20.39
CA GLY A 152 -1.37 -6.56 19.03
C GLY A 152 -1.48 -5.32 18.13
N ALA A 153 -2.62 -4.64 18.16
CA ALA A 153 -2.83 -3.41 17.40
C ALA A 153 -1.90 -2.27 17.82
N VAL A 154 -1.65 -2.10 19.13
CA VAL A 154 -0.69 -1.11 19.66
C VAL A 154 0.75 -1.48 19.29
N THR A 155 1.10 -2.76 19.34
CA THR A 155 2.42 -3.28 18.94
C THR A 155 2.67 -3.01 17.46
N ALA A 156 1.74 -3.37 16.58
CA ALA A 156 1.85 -3.12 15.15
C ALA A 156 1.97 -1.62 14.83
N ARG A 157 1.18 -0.77 15.51
CA ARG A 157 1.30 0.69 15.40
C ARG A 157 2.67 1.21 15.81
N THR A 158 3.21 0.67 16.90
CA THR A 158 4.52 1.09 17.43
C THR A 158 5.63 0.69 16.48
N ILE A 159 5.59 -0.54 15.95
CA ILE A 159 6.50 -1.01 14.90
C ILE A 159 6.37 -0.10 13.67
N ALA A 160 5.14 0.23 13.26
CA ALA A 160 4.87 1.06 12.08
C ALA A 160 5.49 2.46 12.16
N PHE A 161 5.24 3.20 13.25
CA PHE A 161 5.56 4.62 13.34
C PHE A 161 6.81 4.95 14.16
N LYS A 162 7.39 3.97 14.84
CA LYS A 162 8.65 4.10 15.59
C LYS A 162 9.54 2.88 15.32
N VAL A 163 9.83 2.65 14.05
CA VAL A 163 10.68 1.52 13.61
C VAL A 163 12.04 1.59 14.29
N ARG A 164 12.43 0.50 14.95
CA ARG A 164 13.70 0.37 15.68
C ARG A 164 14.86 0.04 14.76
N SER A 165 14.62 -0.75 13.72
CA SER A 165 15.67 -1.20 12.81
C SER A 165 16.23 -0.01 12.01
N PRO A 166 17.56 0.22 12.04
CA PRO A 166 18.21 1.21 11.17
C PRO A 166 17.97 0.95 9.68
N GLU A 167 17.71 -0.31 9.29
CA GLU A 167 17.46 -0.70 7.89
C GLU A 167 16.22 -0.05 7.28
N ALA A 168 15.28 0.39 8.10
CA ALA A 168 14.09 1.09 7.61
C ALA A 168 14.42 2.52 7.12
N TYR A 169 15.54 3.10 7.56
CA TYR A 169 15.93 4.47 7.24
C TYR A 169 16.78 4.50 5.96
N PHE A 170 16.46 5.43 5.06
CA PHE A 170 17.06 5.46 3.73
C PHE A 170 18.34 6.29 3.64
N TYR A 171 18.42 7.36 4.43
CA TYR A 171 19.58 8.24 4.51
C TYR A 171 20.11 8.34 5.96
N PRO A 172 21.43 8.48 6.16
CA PRO A 172 22.00 8.75 7.48
C PRO A 172 21.42 10.04 8.08
N ASN A 173 21.14 10.02 9.39
CA ASN A 173 20.63 11.16 10.15
C ASN A 173 19.39 11.83 9.53
N SER A 174 18.50 11.03 8.95
CA SER A 174 17.31 11.51 8.26
C SER A 174 16.10 10.66 8.64
N PRO A 175 14.90 11.26 8.83
CA PRO A 175 13.66 10.53 9.06
C PRO A 175 13.10 9.82 7.81
N TRP A 176 13.69 10.01 6.63
CA TRP A 176 13.24 9.34 5.41
C TRP A 176 13.41 7.83 5.48
N ARG A 177 12.33 7.10 5.14
CA ARG A 177 12.27 5.63 5.20
C ARG A 177 11.82 5.05 3.87
N LEU A 178 12.15 3.77 3.65
CA LEU A 178 11.52 2.93 2.63
C LEU A 178 10.63 1.89 3.32
N PRO A 179 9.49 1.48 2.71
CA PRO A 179 8.56 0.56 3.37
C PRO A 179 8.97 -0.92 3.25
N PHE A 180 10.13 -1.23 2.65
CA PHE A 180 10.54 -2.60 2.29
C PHE A 180 11.82 -3.05 3.00
N PHE A 181 11.84 -3.02 4.33
CA PHE A 181 12.97 -3.57 5.08
C PHE A 181 12.90 -5.11 5.11
N GLY A 182 13.94 -5.75 4.56
CA GLY A 182 13.89 -7.16 4.14
C GLY A 182 13.36 -7.38 2.70
N GLY A 183 13.32 -6.32 1.88
CA GLY A 183 12.82 -6.36 0.50
C GLY A 183 11.31 -6.57 0.40
N TYR A 184 10.79 -6.78 -0.81
CA TYR A 184 9.34 -6.98 -1.04
C TYR A 184 8.80 -8.29 -0.43
N LYS A 185 9.68 -9.21 -0.01
CA LYS A 185 9.32 -10.46 0.67
C LYS A 185 9.32 -10.32 2.19
N PHE A 186 9.86 -9.23 2.73
CA PHE A 186 10.04 -9.02 4.16
C PHE A 186 10.80 -10.18 4.82
N GLU A 187 11.99 -10.48 4.30
CA GLU A 187 12.86 -11.55 4.77
C GLU A 187 14.14 -10.98 5.39
N SER A 188 14.62 -11.58 6.49
CA SER A 188 15.94 -11.26 7.07
C SER A 188 17.05 -12.15 6.50
N ALA A 189 16.68 -13.33 6.00
CA ALA A 189 17.48 -14.26 5.24
C ALA A 189 16.55 -15.08 4.31
N PRO A 190 17.04 -15.77 3.27
CA PRO A 190 16.18 -16.53 2.36
C PRO A 190 15.24 -17.49 3.11
N GLY A 191 13.92 -17.26 2.99
CA GLY A 191 12.89 -18.06 3.67
C GLY A 191 12.72 -17.78 5.17
N VAL A 192 13.42 -16.79 5.73
CA VAL A 192 13.31 -16.38 7.13
C VAL A 192 12.58 -15.03 7.20
N THR A 193 11.34 -15.05 7.67
CA THR A 193 10.51 -13.86 7.77
C THR A 193 11.12 -12.81 8.72
N ASN A 194 11.27 -11.58 8.22
CA ASN A 194 11.47 -10.39 9.03
C ASN A 194 10.11 -9.95 9.60
N MET A 195 9.81 -10.39 10.81
CA MET A 195 8.50 -10.13 11.44
C MET A 195 8.21 -8.65 11.63
N ASP A 196 9.20 -7.83 12.02
CA ASP A 196 9.00 -6.38 12.14
C ASP A 196 8.67 -5.76 10.76
N GLY A 197 9.30 -6.23 9.68
CA GLY A 197 9.04 -5.81 8.29
C GLY A 197 7.65 -6.18 7.80
N TYR A 198 7.29 -7.43 8.03
CA TYR A 198 5.99 -7.97 7.68
C TYR A 198 4.86 -7.24 8.43
N ILE A 199 4.98 -7.11 9.77
CA ILE A 199 4.00 -6.43 10.61
C ILE A 199 3.88 -4.95 10.23
N PHE A 200 5.02 -4.27 10.05
CA PHE A 200 5.04 -2.88 9.57
C PHE A 200 4.24 -2.77 8.27
N TYR A 201 4.59 -3.56 7.26
CA TYR A 201 4.07 -3.36 5.92
C TYR A 201 2.57 -3.59 5.87
N TYR A 202 2.07 -4.69 6.45
CA TYR A 202 0.65 -5.02 6.42
C TYR A 202 -0.20 -4.22 7.42
N TYR A 203 0.43 -3.55 8.40
CA TYR A 203 -0.25 -2.51 9.18
C TYR A 203 -0.33 -1.18 8.42
N PHE A 204 0.72 -0.83 7.69
CA PHE A 204 0.92 0.46 7.06
C PHE A 204 0.29 0.57 5.66
N ALA A 205 0.33 -0.53 4.88
CA ALA A 205 -0.05 -0.60 3.48
C ALA A 205 -0.67 -1.96 3.12
N THR A 206 -1.17 -2.07 1.89
CA THR A 206 -1.70 -3.33 1.33
C THR A 206 -1.25 -3.48 -0.12
N GLY A 207 -1.19 -4.72 -0.59
CA GLY A 207 -0.66 -5.08 -1.90
C GLY A 207 0.85 -4.89 -1.96
N VAL A 208 1.59 -5.93 -2.33
CA VAL A 208 3.03 -5.85 -2.56
C VAL A 208 3.32 -6.52 -3.89
N THR A 209 4.18 -5.89 -4.69
CA THR A 209 4.72 -6.48 -5.93
C THR A 209 6.22 -6.20 -5.98
N PRO A 210 7.01 -7.05 -6.65
CA PRO A 210 8.43 -6.79 -6.83
C PRO A 210 8.70 -5.41 -7.47
N ALA A 211 7.84 -4.97 -8.39
CA ALA A 211 7.95 -3.68 -9.08
C ALA A 211 7.78 -2.43 -8.19
N MET A 212 7.32 -2.59 -6.95
CA MET A 212 7.22 -1.51 -5.97
C MET A 212 8.51 -1.27 -5.18
N GLU A 213 9.45 -2.22 -5.21
CA GLU A 213 10.67 -2.21 -4.39
C GLU A 213 11.92 -2.31 -5.27
N MET A 214 11.98 -3.31 -6.15
CA MET A 214 13.17 -3.61 -6.93
C MET A 214 13.62 -2.43 -7.79
N LYS A 215 14.93 -2.33 -8.00
CA LYS A 215 15.51 -1.35 -8.94
C LYS A 215 15.07 -1.64 -10.37
N MET A 216 14.10 -0.87 -10.84
CA MET A 216 13.58 -0.92 -12.21
C MET A 216 13.66 0.49 -12.83
N VAL A 217 14.76 0.78 -13.53
CA VAL A 217 15.00 2.12 -14.09
C VAL A 217 13.92 2.46 -15.14
N GLY A 218 13.21 3.57 -14.94
CA GLY A 218 12.16 4.06 -15.81
C GLY A 218 10.89 3.20 -15.82
N GLN A 219 10.72 2.29 -14.85
CA GLN A 219 9.55 1.42 -14.69
C GLN A 219 9.18 1.25 -13.21
N GLY A 220 7.97 0.74 -12.94
CA GLY A 220 7.53 0.51 -11.57
C GLY A 220 7.38 1.80 -10.77
N SER A 221 7.56 1.70 -9.44
CA SER A 221 7.36 2.85 -8.54
C SER A 221 8.18 2.72 -7.26
N GLN A 222 8.48 3.84 -6.61
CA GLN A 222 9.22 3.90 -5.33
C GLN A 222 8.47 4.79 -4.35
N TYR A 223 8.56 4.46 -3.06
CA TYR A 223 7.68 4.99 -2.02
C TYR A 223 8.43 5.50 -0.78
N PRO A 224 9.39 6.44 -0.90
CA PRO A 224 9.93 7.11 0.27
C PRO A 224 8.82 7.75 1.10
N TRP A 225 8.91 7.59 2.42
CA TRP A 225 7.89 8.08 3.34
C TRP A 225 8.52 8.64 4.61
N SER A 226 7.74 9.46 5.33
CA SER A 226 8.09 9.92 6.67
C SER A 226 6.83 10.12 7.53
N VAL A 227 7.00 9.94 8.83
CA VAL A 227 6.03 10.27 9.90
C VAL A 227 6.62 11.28 10.91
N GLN A 228 7.81 11.80 10.61
CA GLN A 228 8.55 12.71 11.48
C GLN A 228 9.17 13.88 10.70
N ASP A 229 9.27 15.02 11.39
CA ASP A 229 9.99 16.20 10.90
C ASP A 229 11.52 16.01 10.95
N SER A 230 12.24 17.00 10.45
CA SER A 230 13.71 17.06 10.39
C SER A 230 14.40 16.97 11.76
N LYS A 231 13.66 17.17 12.86
CA LYS A 231 14.13 17.06 14.24
C LYS A 231 13.70 15.74 14.89
N GLY A 232 13.03 14.85 14.15
CA GLY A 232 12.54 13.56 14.64
C GLY A 232 11.22 13.63 15.41
N ASN A 233 10.54 14.77 15.45
CA ASN A 233 9.25 14.88 16.10
C ASN A 233 8.15 14.30 15.21
N PRO A 234 7.16 13.56 15.76
CA PRO A 234 5.98 13.16 15.00
C PRO A 234 5.25 14.38 14.41
N PHE A 235 4.70 14.24 13.21
CA PHE A 235 3.94 15.32 12.61
C PHE A 235 2.64 15.60 13.39
N ASP A 236 2.44 16.87 13.73
CA ASP A 236 1.22 17.43 14.33
C ASP A 236 0.39 18.13 13.25
N GLY A 237 -0.82 17.66 12.98
CA GLY A 237 -1.70 18.20 11.94
C GLY A 237 -2.21 19.63 12.20
N GLY A 238 -1.98 20.20 13.38
CA GLY A 238 -2.25 21.61 13.67
C GLY A 238 -1.13 22.57 13.29
N LYS A 239 0.04 22.05 12.91
CA LYS A 239 1.23 22.85 12.58
C LYS A 239 1.49 22.89 11.07
N THR A 240 2.30 23.85 10.65
CA THR A 240 2.70 24.01 9.25
C THR A 240 4.09 23.42 9.02
N TYR A 241 4.25 22.64 7.96
CA TYR A 241 5.51 22.05 7.56
C TYR A 241 5.77 22.33 6.08
N LYS A 242 7.05 22.29 5.70
CA LYS A 242 7.49 22.43 4.32
C LYS A 242 8.48 21.32 3.96
N MET A 243 8.32 20.76 2.77
CA MET A 243 9.29 19.88 2.14
C MET A 243 9.72 20.49 0.82
N ARG A 244 11.03 20.65 0.61
CA ARG A 244 11.57 21.05 -0.69
C ARG A 244 11.91 19.82 -1.52
N LEU A 245 11.33 19.69 -2.71
CA LEU A 245 11.80 18.78 -3.75
C LEU A 245 12.80 19.53 -4.63
N PRO A 246 14.10 19.13 -4.63
CA PRO A 246 15.09 19.76 -5.51
C PRO A 246 14.70 19.63 -6.98
N PRO A 247 15.23 20.49 -7.87
CA PRO A 247 14.96 20.39 -9.30
C PRO A 247 15.31 19.01 -9.86
N ASN A 248 14.75 18.70 -11.02
CA ASN A 248 15.01 17.46 -11.75
C ASN A 248 14.67 16.20 -10.93
N VAL A 249 13.47 16.17 -10.32
CA VAL A 249 12.96 14.96 -9.64
C VAL A 249 13.10 13.76 -10.60
N PRO A 250 13.82 12.68 -10.21
CA PRO A 250 14.26 11.63 -11.13
C PRO A 250 13.13 10.63 -11.42
N VAL A 251 12.14 11.06 -12.19
CA VAL A 251 10.99 10.27 -12.61
C VAL A 251 10.81 10.37 -14.12
N LYS A 252 10.45 9.25 -14.75
CA LYS A 252 10.05 9.19 -16.16
C LYS A 252 8.61 9.65 -16.34
N ASP A 253 7.73 9.27 -15.43
CA ASP A 253 6.29 9.46 -15.59
C ASP A 253 5.79 10.68 -14.79
N PHE A 254 5.79 10.57 -13.46
CA PHE A 254 5.40 11.66 -12.56
C PHE A 254 5.82 11.36 -11.11
N TRP A 255 5.73 12.37 -10.25
CA TRP A 255 5.79 12.22 -8.80
C TRP A 255 4.54 12.78 -8.12
N SER A 256 4.22 12.26 -6.94
CA SER A 256 3.16 12.77 -6.08
C SER A 256 3.51 12.66 -4.61
N VAL A 257 3.03 13.59 -3.81
CA VAL A 257 3.13 13.61 -2.34
C VAL A 257 1.73 13.50 -1.77
N ILE A 258 1.48 12.52 -0.91
CA ILE A 258 0.15 12.23 -0.38
C ILE A 258 0.22 12.13 1.14
N VAL A 259 -0.78 12.67 1.83
CA VAL A 259 -0.88 12.65 3.30
C VAL A 259 -1.92 11.63 3.77
N TYR A 260 -1.56 10.90 4.83
CA TYR A 260 -2.35 9.82 5.42
C TYR A 260 -2.52 10.02 6.92
N ASP A 261 -3.69 9.62 7.41
CA ASP A 261 -4.02 9.62 8.83
C ASP A 261 -3.37 8.42 9.54
N ASN A 262 -2.68 8.65 10.67
CA ASN A 262 -1.96 7.59 11.37
C ASN A 262 -2.88 6.49 11.92
N GLN A 263 -4.13 6.84 12.27
CA GLN A 263 -5.07 5.91 12.90
C GLN A 263 -5.76 5.00 11.89
N THR A 264 -6.05 5.51 10.70
CA THR A 264 -6.78 4.80 9.65
C THR A 264 -5.88 4.31 8.51
N ARG A 265 -4.64 4.83 8.42
CA ARG A 265 -3.70 4.66 7.30
C ARG A 265 -4.35 4.92 5.93
N SER A 266 -5.43 5.68 5.95
CA SER A 266 -6.15 6.14 4.77
C SER A 266 -5.75 7.58 4.49
N MET A 267 -5.93 8.02 3.24
CA MET A 267 -5.73 9.41 2.88
C MET A 267 -6.53 10.32 3.81
N VAL A 268 -5.92 11.42 4.29
CA VAL A 268 -6.60 12.32 5.22
C VAL A 268 -7.89 12.87 4.60
N GLN A 269 -8.99 12.75 5.33
CA GLN A 269 -10.29 13.26 4.89
C GLN A 269 -10.38 14.73 5.26
N THR A 270 -10.21 15.59 4.25
CA THR A 270 -10.19 17.04 4.38
C THR A 270 -11.14 17.67 3.36
N ASP A 271 -11.14 19.00 3.25
CA ASP A 271 -11.92 19.70 2.22
C ASP A 271 -11.31 19.49 0.82
N GLN A 272 -10.06 19.03 0.74
CA GLN A 272 -9.43 18.62 -0.50
C GLN A 272 -9.93 17.24 -0.94
N LYS A 273 -10.48 17.16 -2.15
CA LYS A 273 -10.91 15.90 -2.77
C LYS A 273 -9.78 14.86 -2.87
N ALA A 274 -8.55 15.32 -3.10
CA ALA A 274 -7.35 14.50 -3.08
C ALA A 274 -6.33 15.20 -2.19
N PRO A 275 -5.95 14.64 -1.03
CA PRO A 275 -4.99 15.24 -0.12
C PRO A 275 -3.56 14.97 -0.63
N SER A 276 -3.24 15.58 -1.76
CA SER A 276 -1.98 15.35 -2.46
C SER A 276 -1.52 16.54 -3.28
N VAL A 277 -0.21 16.67 -3.42
CA VAL A 277 0.43 17.52 -4.43
C VAL A 277 1.07 16.62 -5.47
N SER A 278 0.82 16.88 -6.76
CA SER A 278 1.28 16.04 -7.86
C SER A 278 1.83 16.88 -9.00
N SER A 279 2.92 16.42 -9.61
CA SER A 279 3.46 17.00 -10.85
C SER A 279 2.51 16.90 -12.05
N GLN A 280 1.43 16.12 -11.94
CA GLN A 280 0.39 16.07 -12.96
C GLN A 280 -0.60 17.24 -12.86
N ASP A 281 -0.60 17.96 -11.73
CA ASP A 281 -1.37 19.19 -11.59
C ASP A 281 -0.62 20.34 -12.27
N LYS A 282 -1.23 20.91 -13.32
CA LYS A 282 -0.66 22.01 -14.09
C LYS A 282 -0.61 23.33 -13.32
N SER A 283 -1.31 23.42 -12.19
CA SER A 283 -1.34 24.63 -11.34
C SER A 283 -0.20 24.67 -10.31
N ILE A 284 0.62 23.62 -10.23
CA ILE A 284 1.72 23.55 -9.28
C ILE A 284 2.74 24.68 -9.54
N LYS A 285 3.14 25.35 -8.47
CA LYS A 285 4.16 26.40 -8.51
C LYS A 285 5.54 25.79 -8.40
N THR A 286 6.41 26.24 -9.30
CA THR A 286 7.82 25.87 -9.34
C THR A 286 8.65 27.09 -9.01
N ASN A 287 9.70 26.90 -8.22
CA ASN A 287 10.65 27.95 -7.85
C ASN A 287 11.56 28.30 -9.05
N ALA A 288 12.26 29.44 -8.95
CA ALA A 288 13.15 29.91 -10.02
C ALA A 288 14.28 28.92 -10.37
N ASP A 289 14.72 28.11 -9.41
CA ASP A 289 15.74 27.07 -9.59
C ASP A 289 15.16 25.74 -10.12
N GLY A 290 13.87 25.68 -10.42
CA GLY A 290 13.17 24.47 -10.87
C GLY A 290 12.73 23.53 -9.75
N SER A 291 12.98 23.88 -8.49
CA SER A 291 12.51 23.08 -7.35
C SER A 291 11.01 23.29 -7.10
N VAL A 292 10.40 22.42 -6.29
CA VAL A 292 9.03 22.58 -5.82
C VAL A 292 9.00 22.53 -4.29
N ASP A 293 8.38 23.52 -3.66
CA ASP A 293 8.09 23.47 -2.23
C ASP A 293 6.68 22.89 -2.03
N VAL A 294 6.58 21.85 -1.22
CA VAL A 294 5.33 21.19 -0.84
C VAL A 294 5.04 21.54 0.62
N TRP A 295 3.84 22.04 0.87
CA TRP A 295 3.41 22.50 2.18
C TRP A 295 2.38 21.55 2.80
N PHE A 296 2.41 21.47 4.11
CA PHE A 296 1.47 20.68 4.91
C PHE A 296 0.99 21.56 6.04
N GLY A 297 -0.30 21.58 6.34
CA GLY A 297 -0.83 22.38 7.44
C GLY A 297 -2.34 22.50 7.39
N PRO A 298 -2.98 23.08 8.42
CA PRO A 298 -4.43 23.28 8.44
C PRO A 298 -4.92 24.33 7.42
N LYS A 299 -4.03 25.21 6.96
CA LYS A 299 -4.28 26.21 5.92
C LYS A 299 -3.08 26.31 4.98
N ALA A 300 -3.35 26.61 3.71
CA ALA A 300 -2.31 26.90 2.75
C ALA A 300 -1.60 28.21 3.12
N PRO A 301 -0.26 28.29 3.00
CA PRO A 301 0.43 29.57 2.95
C PRO A 301 -0.07 30.41 1.76
N PRO A 302 -0.11 31.74 1.89
CA PRO A 302 -0.60 32.61 0.81
C PRO A 302 0.11 32.35 -0.52
N GLY A 303 -0.65 32.06 -1.55
CA GLY A 303 -0.12 31.79 -2.88
C GLY A 303 0.51 30.40 -3.03
N MET A 304 0.33 29.46 -2.10
CA MET A 304 0.82 28.08 -2.21
C MET A 304 -0.33 27.06 -2.20
N GLU A 305 -1.55 27.49 -2.57
CA GLU A 305 -2.77 26.68 -2.50
C GLU A 305 -2.69 25.41 -3.38
N SER A 306 -2.00 25.47 -4.52
CA SER A 306 -1.75 24.32 -5.40
C SER A 306 -0.57 23.43 -4.97
N ASN A 307 0.23 23.90 -4.01
CA ASN A 307 1.43 23.23 -3.49
C ASN A 307 1.21 22.72 -2.06
N TRP A 308 -0.04 22.63 -1.61
CA TRP A 308 -0.36 22.36 -0.21
C TRP A 308 -1.29 21.17 -0.05
N VAL A 309 -1.02 20.39 1.01
CA VAL A 309 -1.93 19.35 1.49
C VAL A 309 -2.48 19.74 2.86
N GLN A 310 -3.80 19.75 2.98
CA GLN A 310 -4.49 20.05 4.22
C GLN A 310 -4.23 18.96 5.26
N THR A 311 -3.92 19.39 6.48
CA THR A 311 -3.82 18.55 7.67
C THR A 311 -4.86 18.98 8.70
N ILE A 312 -5.11 18.14 9.71
CA ILE A 312 -6.20 18.32 10.66
C ILE A 312 -5.63 18.55 12.06
N PRO A 313 -5.93 19.69 12.73
CA PRO A 313 -5.54 19.91 14.12
C PRO A 313 -5.99 18.77 15.05
N GLY A 314 -5.11 18.38 15.97
CA GLY A 314 -5.36 17.27 16.90
C GLY A 314 -5.14 15.87 16.31
N LYS A 315 -4.72 15.76 15.04
CA LYS A 315 -4.36 14.47 14.42
C LYS A 315 -2.89 14.39 14.05
N GLY A 316 -2.31 13.22 14.26
CA GLY A 316 -1.02 12.85 13.66
C GLY A 316 -1.20 12.35 12.22
N TRP A 317 -0.17 12.54 11.40
CA TRP A 317 -0.17 12.10 10.01
C TRP A 317 1.21 11.61 9.58
N PHE A 318 1.23 10.91 8.44
CA PHE A 318 2.43 10.55 7.71
C PHE A 318 2.24 10.89 6.24
N MET A 319 3.34 10.96 5.49
CA MET A 319 3.31 11.23 4.07
C MET A 319 4.12 10.20 3.29
N ILE A 320 3.71 9.97 2.04
CA ILE A 320 4.45 9.17 1.09
C ILE A 320 4.72 10.04 -0.14
N LEU A 321 6.01 10.19 -0.47
CA LEU A 321 6.45 10.63 -1.79
C LEU A 321 6.49 9.40 -2.70
N ARG A 322 5.73 9.45 -3.79
CA ARG A 322 5.68 8.39 -4.81
C ARG A 322 6.43 8.86 -6.04
N LEU A 323 7.36 8.04 -6.51
CA LEU A 323 8.14 8.26 -7.73
C LEU A 323 7.71 7.20 -8.75
N TYR A 324 7.13 7.61 -9.89
CA TYR A 324 6.66 6.72 -10.95
C TYR A 324 7.66 6.69 -12.11
N GLY A 325 8.10 5.49 -12.47
CA GLY A 325 9.22 5.31 -13.39
C GLY A 325 10.51 5.95 -12.86
N PRO A 326 10.96 5.64 -11.63
CA PRO A 326 12.18 6.21 -11.03
C PRO A 326 13.40 6.05 -11.93
N LEU A 327 14.24 7.08 -12.01
CA LEU A 327 15.47 7.11 -12.81
C LEU A 327 16.71 6.88 -11.94
N GLU A 328 17.85 6.66 -12.60
CA GLU A 328 19.14 6.35 -11.96
C GLU A 328 19.52 7.27 -10.78
N PRO A 329 19.29 8.61 -10.82
CA PRO A 329 19.65 9.49 -9.72
C PRO A 329 18.96 9.19 -8.38
N TRP A 330 17.79 8.54 -8.42
CA TRP A 330 17.13 8.03 -7.21
C TRP A 330 17.89 6.86 -6.60
N PHE A 331 18.21 5.86 -7.43
CA PHE A 331 18.80 4.61 -6.98
C PHE A 331 20.25 4.76 -6.50
N ASN A 332 21.02 5.64 -7.14
CA ASN A 332 22.39 5.94 -6.74
C ASN A 332 22.47 7.03 -5.64
N LYS A 333 21.33 7.54 -5.17
CA LYS A 333 21.19 8.57 -4.13
C LYS A 333 21.88 9.92 -4.47
N THR A 334 22.07 10.23 -5.75
CA THR A 334 22.59 11.54 -6.21
C THR A 334 21.51 12.62 -6.22
N TRP A 335 20.24 12.23 -6.17
CA TRP A 335 19.11 13.10 -5.87
C TRP A 335 18.38 12.58 -4.63
N ARG A 336 17.94 13.48 -3.74
CA ARG A 336 17.09 13.17 -2.59
C ARG A 336 16.10 14.31 -2.31
N PRO A 337 14.90 14.02 -1.77
CA PRO A 337 14.04 15.08 -1.25
C PRO A 337 14.72 15.80 -0.08
N GLY A 338 14.40 17.07 0.12
CA GLY A 338 14.75 17.81 1.31
C GLY A 338 14.09 17.21 2.55
N GLU A 339 14.59 17.62 3.72
CA GLU A 339 13.93 17.27 4.97
C GLU A 339 12.58 18.00 5.11
N ILE A 340 11.71 17.45 5.94
CA ILE A 340 10.39 18.03 6.21
C ILE A 340 10.52 18.88 7.46
N GLU A 341 10.44 20.20 7.29
CA GLU A 341 10.76 21.16 8.35
C GLU A 341 9.51 21.81 8.90
N LEU A 342 9.38 21.83 10.23
CA LEU A 342 8.41 22.65 10.93
C LEU A 342 8.65 24.13 10.60
N GLN A 343 7.59 24.83 10.20
CA GLN A 343 7.62 26.25 9.89
C GLN A 343 7.10 27.05 11.10
N PRO A 344 7.59 28.29 11.29
CA PRO A 344 7.23 29.13 12.42
C PRO A 344 5.75 29.56 12.44
#